data_AF-A0A947NZR7-F1
#
_entry.id   AF-A0A947NZR7-F1
#
_cell.length_a   1.000
_cell.length_b   1.000
_cell.length_c   1.000
_cell.angle_alpha   90.00
_cell.angle_beta   90.00
_cell.angle_gamma   90.00
#
_symmetry.space_group_name_H-M   'P 1'
#
loop_
_entity.id
_entity.type
_entity.pdbx_description
1 polymer ?
#
loop_
_entity_poly.entity_id
_entity_poly.type
_entity_poly.pdbx_seq_one_letter_code
_entity_poly.pdbx_strand_id
1 'polypeptide(L)' 'MVPDEKRLREDFQWLVKNTSALQQKSAGKFVAVVDKRVAGIGRTAKEAYEKAQKACPGKEPLLDMVPSKEFLLL' A
#
# COMPACT_ATOMS: atom_id res chain seq x y z
N MET A 1 12.77 -19.37 -5.86
CA MET A 1 12.32 -18.05 -5.34
C MET A 1 11.67 -17.31 -6.49
N VAL A 2 10.38 -17.01 -6.40
CA VAL A 2 9.66 -16.25 -7.43
C VAL A 2 10.09 -14.78 -7.29
N PRO A 3 10.51 -14.10 -8.38
CA PRO A 3 11.02 -12.72 -8.30
C PRO A 3 10.01 -11.72 -7.68
N ASP A 4 8.71 -11.97 -7.81
CA ASP A 4 7.65 -11.13 -7.23
C ASP A 4 7.58 -11.18 -5.70
N GLU A 5 7.91 -12.33 -5.08
CA GLU A 5 7.75 -12.53 -3.63
C GLU A 5 8.75 -11.69 -2.82
N LYS A 6 9.98 -11.54 -3.36
CA LYS A 6 10.99 -10.66 -2.75
C LYS A 6 10.54 -9.20 -2.79
N ARG A 7 9.98 -8.77 -3.91
CA ARG A 7 9.48 -7.40 -4.09
C ARG A 7 8.33 -7.10 -3.13
N LEU A 8 7.34 -8.00 -3.04
CA LEU A 8 6.22 -7.90 -2.12
C LEU A 8 6.67 -7.76 -0.66
N ARG A 9 7.67 -8.56 -0.24
CA ARG A 9 8.23 -8.47 1.11
C ARG A 9 8.91 -7.12 1.38
N GLU A 10 9.65 -6.60 0.41
CA GLU A 10 10.29 -5.29 0.50
C GLU A 10 9.27 -4.13 0.49
N ASP A 11 8.23 -4.24 -0.34
CA ASP A 11 7.11 -3.29 -0.43
C ASP A 11 6.33 -3.26 0.89
N PHE A 12 6.10 -4.43 1.51
CA PHE A 12 5.46 -4.56 2.81
C PHE A 12 6.31 -3.95 3.92
N GLN A 13 7.62 -4.23 3.96
CA GLN A 13 8.52 -3.61 4.94
C GLN A 13 8.56 -2.08 4.80
N TRP A 14 8.54 -1.56 3.59
CA TRP A 14 8.47 -0.12 3.35
C TRP A 14 7.15 0.46 3.82
N LEU A 15 6.02 -0.22 3.54
CA LEU A 15 4.70 0.16 3.99
C LEU A 15 4.66 0.25 5.52
N VAL A 16 5.04 -0.82 6.23
CA VAL A 16 5.06 -0.84 7.71
C VAL A 16 5.90 0.29 8.31
N LYS A 17 7.10 0.55 7.74
CA LYS A 17 7.95 1.67 8.19
C LYS A 17 7.33 3.04 7.94
N ASN A 18 6.53 3.19 6.90
CA ASN A 18 5.87 4.45 6.54
C ASN A 18 4.41 4.55 7.01
N THR A 19 3.87 3.50 7.64
CA THR A 19 2.46 3.45 8.07
C THR A 19 2.12 4.65 8.94
N SER A 20 2.97 5.06 9.88
CA SER A 20 2.69 6.23 10.72
C SER A 20 2.57 7.55 9.94
N ALA A 21 3.29 7.70 8.83
CA ALA A 21 3.16 8.87 7.94
C ALA A 21 1.91 8.75 7.05
N LEU A 22 1.62 7.54 6.55
CA LEU A 22 0.43 7.25 5.76
C LEU A 22 -0.85 7.41 6.59
N GLN A 23 -0.85 7.03 7.86
CA GLN A 23 -1.95 7.23 8.80
C GLN A 23 -2.36 8.69 8.91
N GLN A 24 -1.39 9.61 8.98
CA GLN A 24 -1.69 11.04 9.10
C GLN A 24 -2.41 11.60 7.86
N LYS A 25 -2.16 11.04 6.67
CA LYS A 25 -2.70 11.56 5.40
C LYS A 25 -3.84 10.72 4.81
N SER A 26 -3.91 9.45 5.19
CA SER A 26 -4.69 8.42 4.50
C SER A 26 -5.23 7.34 5.45
N ALA A 27 -5.38 7.65 6.75
CA ALA A 27 -6.12 6.79 7.68
C ALA A 27 -7.49 6.38 7.11
N GLY A 28 -7.81 5.09 7.23
CA GLY A 28 -9.07 4.51 6.74
C GLY A 28 -9.18 4.39 5.21
N LYS A 29 -8.09 4.62 4.47
CA LYS A 29 -8.02 4.45 3.01
C LYS A 29 -7.17 3.24 2.66
N PHE A 30 -7.42 2.71 1.47
CA PHE A 30 -6.58 1.69 0.86
C PHE A 30 -5.42 2.35 0.13
N VAL A 31 -4.23 1.79 0.33
CA VAL A 31 -3.02 2.19 -0.37
C VAL A 31 -2.51 1.02 -1.20
N ALA A 32 -2.01 1.35 -2.37
CA ALA A 32 -1.37 0.43 -3.29
C ALA A 32 0.11 0.79 -3.37
N VAL A 33 0.98 -0.14 -2.97
CA VAL A 33 2.43 0.03 -2.97
C VAL A 33 3.05 -0.82 -4.07
N VAL A 34 3.95 -0.21 -4.83
CA VAL A 34 4.73 -0.87 -5.90
C VAL A 34 6.14 -0.33 -5.83
N ASP A 35 7.15 -1.19 -5.74
CA ASP A 35 8.56 -0.78 -5.70
C ASP A 35 8.86 0.26 -4.60
N LYS A 36 8.41 -0.02 -3.37
CA LYS A 36 8.64 0.78 -2.16
C LYS A 36 8.11 2.21 -2.27
N ARG A 37 7.03 2.41 -3.02
CA ARG A 37 6.34 3.70 -3.13
C ARG A 37 4.84 3.50 -3.25
N VAL A 38 4.08 4.48 -2.76
CA VAL A 38 2.62 4.50 -2.96
C VAL A 38 2.33 4.85 -4.42
N ALA A 39 1.85 3.86 -5.16
CA ALA A 39 1.41 4.00 -6.55
C ALA A 39 -0.07 4.40 -6.66
N GLY A 40 -0.86 4.18 -5.60
CA GLY A 40 -2.27 4.54 -5.59
C GLY A 40 -2.85 4.67 -4.18
N ILE A 41 -3.85 5.55 -4.03
CA ILE A 41 -4.63 5.71 -2.78
C ILE A 41 -6.10 5.80 -3.15
N GLY A 42 -6.94 4.99 -2.51
CA GLY A 42 -8.38 4.91 -2.76
C GLY A 42 -9.18 4.75 -1.48
N ARG A 43 -10.49 5.03 -1.51
CA ARG A 43 -11.36 4.68 -0.38
C ARG A 43 -11.67 3.18 -0.37
N THR A 44 -11.50 2.53 -1.51
CA THR A 44 -11.66 1.08 -1.70
C THR A 44 -10.39 0.46 -2.27
N ALA A 45 -10.19 -0.84 -2.03
CA ALA A 45 -9.07 -1.61 -2.60
C ALA A 45 -9.05 -1.50 -4.13
N LYS A 46 -10.24 -1.52 -4.76
CA LYS A 46 -10.39 -1.39 -6.21
C LYS A 46 -9.86 -0.04 -6.72
N GLU A 47 -10.25 1.07 -6.10
CA GLU A 47 -9.73 2.39 -6.51
C GLU A 47 -8.22 2.51 -6.36
N ALA A 48 -7.66 1.97 -5.26
CA ALA A 48 -6.22 1.98 -5.03
C ALA A 48 -5.49 1.14 -6.10
N TYR A 49 -6.06 -0.03 -6.44
CA TYR A 49 -5.57 -0.90 -7.50
C TYR A 49 -5.61 -0.24 -8.87
N GLU A 50 -6.75 0.32 -9.27
CA GLU A 50 -6.90 0.98 -10.58
C GLU A 50 -5.92 2.15 -10.73
N LYS A 51 -5.69 2.93 -9.66
CA LYS A 51 -4.69 4.00 -9.65
C LYS A 51 -3.27 3.46 -9.78
N ALA A 52 -2.93 2.41 -9.04
CA ALA A 52 -1.62 1.80 -9.13
C ALA A 52 -1.37 1.13 -10.48
N GLN A 53 -2.38 0.52 -11.08
CA GLN A 53 -2.29 -0.09 -12.40
C GLN A 53 -2.10 0.96 -13.50
N LYS A 54 -2.74 2.14 -13.37
CA LYS A 54 -2.47 3.29 -14.25
C LYS A 54 -1.05 3.84 -14.08
N ALA A 55 -0.54 3.89 -12.85
CA ALA A 55 0.79 4.39 -12.54
C ALA A 55 1.92 3.39 -12.88
N CYS A 56 1.64 2.09 -12.77
CA CYS A 56 2.57 0.98 -12.94
C CYS A 56 1.88 -0.18 -13.67
N PRO A 57 1.63 -0.03 -14.99
CA PRO A 57 1.00 -1.09 -15.77
C PRO A 57 1.89 -2.35 -15.78
N GLY A 58 1.28 -3.52 -15.60
CA GLY A 58 1.97 -4.82 -15.63
C GLY A 58 2.71 -5.21 -14.36
N LYS A 59 2.62 -4.41 -13.28
CA LYS A 59 3.12 -4.79 -11.95
C LYS A 59 1.96 -5.05 -11.01
N GLU A 60 2.05 -6.12 -10.23
CA GLU A 60 1.03 -6.45 -9.23
C GLU A 60 1.25 -5.60 -7.96
N PRO A 61 0.35 -4.65 -7.62
CA PRO A 61 0.54 -3.79 -6.45
C PRO A 61 0.19 -4.50 -5.15
N LEU A 62 0.96 -4.22 -4.10
CA LEU A 62 0.61 -4.60 -2.74
C LEU A 62 -0.51 -3.68 -2.25
N LEU A 63 -1.70 -4.22 -2.04
CA LEU A 63 -2.84 -3.50 -1.49
C LEU A 63 -2.91 -3.73 0.01
N ASP A 64 -2.97 -2.64 0.77
CA ASP A 64 -3.21 -2.72 2.21
C ASP A 64 -4.12 -1.57 2.66
N MET A 65 -4.89 -1.80 3.73
CA MET A 65 -5.68 -0.76 4.34
C MET A 65 -4.82 -0.03 5.38
N VAL A 66 -4.78 1.29 5.31
CA VAL A 66 -4.09 2.08 6.33
C VAL A 66 -4.99 2.12 7.58
N PRO A 67 -4.61 1.45 8.69
CA PRO A 67 -5.43 1.45 9.89
C PRO A 67 -5.50 2.87 10.46
N SER A 68 -6.67 3.30 10.91
CA SER A 68 -6.80 4.59 11.60
C SER A 68 -6.00 4.57 12.91
N LYS A 69 -5.51 5.74 13.35
CA LYS A 69 -4.71 5.86 14.60
C LYS A 69 -5.42 5.25 15.82
N GLU A 70 -6.75 5.26 15.83
CA GLU A 70 -7.59 4.70 16.91
C GLU A 70 -7.63 3.16 16.92
N PHE A 71 -7.18 2.49 15.87
CA PHE A 71 -7.13 1.02 15.79
C PHE A 71 -5.85 0.41 16.38
N LEU A 72 -4.92 1.21 16.90
CA LEU A 72 -3.81 0.75 17.75
C LEU A 72 -4.30 0.63 19.19
N LEU A 73 -5.26 -0.26 19.44
CA LEU A 73 -5.49 -0.78 20.79
C LEU A 73 -4.58 -1.99 20.95
N LEU A 74 -3.54 -1.79 21.77
CA LEU A 74 -2.58 -2.80 22.24
C LEU A 74 -3.29 -3.96 22.96
#